data_AF-A0A2R7MMF7-F1
#
_entry.id   AF-A0A2R7MMF7-F1
#
_cell.length_a   1.000
_cell.length_b   1.000
_cell.length_c   1.000
_cell.angle_alpha   90.00
_cell.angle_beta   90.00
_cell.angle_gamma   90.00
#
_symmetry.space_group_name_H-M   'P 1'
#
loop_
_entity.id
_entity.type
_entity.pdbx_description
1 polymer ?
#
loop_
_entity_poly.entity_id
_entity_poly.type
_entity_poly.pdbx_seq_one_letter_code
_entity_poly.pdbx_strand_id
1 'polypeptide(L)'
;MRPPTLDQLQRQTTWMAWRRRALSPLNVSDLVTSAESRREFLEGCRLLGVSSPKPHQLLINDMLAAGLETNGVLIPRQAGKTKTLTIIALGRCALRERYNVGMTITTQATKTFEIFETTVIDELELVWPDEDSRPFKSYRGKGSQHVRFPNGSRFSAKSPKGSSFRASSYDLVWLDEGGEASPEQAVDLRAAIYSTFDTRPDAQLVVTGTAGTFRKGQLLFEALEDEGNGVVRYAFPEDVTADELAAWEPTEEFPYGRVKELTLAMHPGISSGLTTIEKVAKRFVALKERFAVEYGGIFVRAKEPSTPRRGTTPARTSLPRCPPTSHWESCRPSPAALPLSSPRGATRTARPTGTCSTTARAQRGWPRPWPSSPAAMT
;
A
#
# COMPACT_ATOMS: atom_id res chain seq x y z
N MET A 1 -23.36 19.98 7.01
CA MET A 1 -22.18 20.55 7.71
C MET A 1 -21.08 20.81 6.69
N ARG A 2 -20.60 22.05 6.61
CA ARG A 2 -19.51 22.46 5.72
C ARG A 2 -18.20 21.74 6.09
N PRO A 3 -17.36 21.32 5.12
CA PRO A 3 -16.02 20.81 5.44
C PRO A 3 -15.16 21.86 6.16
N PRO A 4 -14.31 21.46 7.12
CA PRO A 4 -13.38 22.37 7.78
C PRO A 4 -12.30 22.83 6.79
N THR A 5 -11.76 24.04 7.01
CA THR A 5 -10.57 24.52 6.27
C THR A 5 -9.31 23.80 6.76
N LEU A 6 -8.22 23.89 5.99
CA LEU A 6 -6.92 23.31 6.40
C LEU A 6 -6.43 23.88 7.73
N ASP A 7 -6.52 25.20 7.93
CA ASP A 7 -6.12 25.85 9.19
C ASP A 7 -6.93 25.34 10.39
N GLN A 8 -8.24 25.11 10.19
CA GLN A 8 -9.09 24.56 11.24
C GLN A 8 -8.67 23.13 11.59
N LEU A 9 -8.28 22.33 10.59
CA LEU A 9 -7.82 20.94 10.76
C LEU A 9 -6.47 20.83 11.49
N GLN A 10 -5.68 21.90 11.60
CA GLN A 10 -4.47 21.89 12.44
C GLN A 10 -4.80 21.62 13.92
N ARG A 11 -6.00 22.05 14.37
CA ARG A 11 -6.49 21.81 15.73
C ARG A 11 -6.95 20.36 15.89
N GLN A 12 -6.41 19.68 16.89
CA GLN A 12 -6.71 18.26 17.16
C GLN A 12 -8.21 17.99 17.33
N THR A 13 -8.94 18.87 18.00
CA THR A 13 -10.39 18.71 18.21
C THR A 13 -11.16 18.71 16.90
N THR A 14 -10.85 19.63 15.99
CA THR A 14 -11.46 19.68 14.64
C THR A 14 -11.04 18.49 13.81
N TRP A 15 -9.76 18.11 13.84
CA TRP A 15 -9.25 16.92 13.16
C TRP A 15 -10.00 15.65 13.56
N MET A 16 -10.11 15.40 14.88
CA MET A 16 -10.79 14.22 15.40
C MET A 16 -12.28 14.24 15.06
N ALA A 17 -12.94 15.39 15.18
CA ALA A 17 -14.35 15.53 14.81
C ALA A 17 -14.58 15.24 13.31
N TRP A 18 -13.69 15.72 12.44
CA TRP A 18 -13.76 15.46 11.00
C TRP A 18 -13.47 13.99 10.67
N ARG A 19 -12.40 13.42 11.24
CA ARG A 19 -12.02 12.01 11.08
C ARG A 19 -13.13 11.05 11.50
N ARG A 20 -13.84 11.33 12.60
CA ARG A 20 -14.98 10.50 13.07
C ARG A 20 -16.14 10.42 12.08
N ARG A 21 -16.18 11.29 11.06
CA ARG A 21 -17.16 11.21 9.98
C ARG A 21 -16.78 10.22 8.89
N ALA A 22 -15.58 9.62 8.97
CA ALA A 22 -15.21 8.53 8.09
C ALA A 22 -16.18 7.37 8.31
N LEU A 23 -16.53 6.71 7.21
CA LEU A 23 -17.18 5.41 7.27
C LEU A 23 -16.29 4.46 8.09
N SER A 24 -16.90 3.63 8.94
CA SER A 24 -16.13 2.70 9.77
C SER A 24 -15.58 1.59 8.86
N PRO A 25 -14.24 1.39 8.80
CA PRO A 25 -13.67 0.27 8.07
C PRO A 25 -13.98 -1.05 8.79
N LEU A 26 -13.85 -2.17 8.07
CA LEU A 26 -13.99 -3.52 8.61
C LEU A 26 -12.92 -3.79 9.67
N ASN A 27 -11.69 -3.36 9.36
CA ASN A 27 -10.55 -3.43 10.25
C ASN A 27 -9.80 -2.10 10.23
N VAL A 28 -9.41 -1.64 11.40
CA VAL A 28 -8.49 -0.51 11.56
C VAL A 28 -7.60 -0.76 12.76
N SER A 29 -6.29 -0.59 12.59
CA SER A 29 -5.31 -0.64 13.66
C SER A 29 -5.31 0.68 14.46
N ASP A 30 -4.33 0.84 15.36
CA ASP A 30 -4.22 2.05 16.17
C ASP A 30 -4.18 3.34 15.34
N LEU A 31 -4.89 4.36 15.84
CA LEU A 31 -5.00 5.67 15.22
C LEU A 31 -4.32 6.73 16.08
N VAL A 32 -3.11 7.13 15.69
CA VAL A 32 -2.33 8.15 16.40
C VAL A 32 -2.41 9.48 15.66
N THR A 33 -2.69 10.57 16.38
CA THR A 33 -2.66 11.91 15.79
C THR A 33 -1.77 12.82 16.62
N SER A 34 -0.79 13.46 15.98
CA SER A 34 0.11 14.43 16.61
C SER A 34 0.02 15.77 15.88
N ALA A 35 0.51 16.84 16.50
CA ALA A 35 0.58 18.14 15.81
C ALA A 35 1.46 18.08 14.56
N GLU A 36 2.50 17.25 14.60
CA GLU A 36 3.41 17.00 13.48
C GLU A 36 2.73 16.23 12.36
N SER A 37 2.08 15.09 12.64
CA SER A 37 1.44 14.28 11.60
C SER A 37 0.30 15.02 10.89
N ARG A 38 -0.43 15.88 11.61
CA ARG A 38 -1.42 16.78 11.01
C ARG A 38 -0.77 17.82 10.11
N ARG A 39 0.31 18.46 10.58
CA ARG A 39 1.02 19.50 9.81
C ARG A 39 1.59 18.92 8.52
N GLU A 40 2.18 17.73 8.57
CA GLU A 40 2.66 17.00 7.39
C GLU A 40 1.54 16.75 6.40
N PHE A 41 0.44 16.14 6.84
CA PHE A 41 -0.70 15.87 5.98
C PHE A 41 -1.26 17.14 5.32
N LEU A 42 -1.44 18.21 6.10
CA LEU A 42 -1.97 19.48 5.62
C LEU A 42 -1.01 20.20 4.67
N GLU A 43 0.30 20.08 4.87
CA GLU A 43 1.31 20.57 3.93
C GLU A 43 1.23 19.82 2.59
N GLY A 44 1.04 18.50 2.63
CA GLY A 44 0.77 17.70 1.43
C GLY A 44 -0.50 18.14 0.70
N CYS A 45 -1.57 18.45 1.46
CA CYS A 45 -2.79 19.04 0.89
C CYS A 45 -2.52 20.38 0.22
N ARG A 46 -1.77 21.27 0.87
CA ARG A 46 -1.40 22.59 0.35
C ARG A 46 -0.60 22.49 -0.94
N LEU A 47 0.40 21.60 -0.99
CA LEU A 47 1.23 21.37 -2.17
C LEU A 47 0.40 20.93 -3.38
N LEU A 48 -0.63 20.10 -3.17
CA LEU A 48 -1.53 19.60 -4.22
C LEU A 48 -2.81 20.41 -4.41
N GLY A 49 -2.93 21.60 -3.79
CA GLY A 49 -4.13 22.44 -3.91
C GLY A 49 -5.41 21.82 -3.35
N VAL A 50 -5.31 20.84 -2.44
CA VAL A 50 -6.46 20.16 -1.83
C VAL A 50 -6.94 20.98 -0.64
N SER A 51 -8.07 21.68 -0.80
CA SER A 51 -8.64 22.53 0.25
C SER A 51 -9.50 21.82 1.29
N SER A 52 -10.00 20.61 0.96
CA SER A 52 -10.96 19.87 1.79
C SER A 52 -10.67 18.36 1.73
N PRO A 53 -9.69 17.86 2.51
CA PRO A 53 -9.43 16.43 2.60
C PRO A 53 -10.65 15.68 3.16
N LYS A 54 -10.87 14.46 2.68
CA LYS A 54 -12.01 13.62 3.06
C LYS A 54 -11.73 12.90 4.39
N PRO A 55 -12.76 12.60 5.20
CA PRO A 55 -12.59 11.99 6.52
C PRO A 55 -11.73 10.73 6.56
N HIS A 56 -11.90 9.80 5.60
CA HIS A 56 -11.12 8.56 5.55
C HIS A 56 -9.64 8.81 5.22
N GLN A 57 -9.30 9.93 4.58
CA GLN A 57 -7.90 10.30 4.33
C GLN A 57 -7.17 10.66 5.63
N LEU A 58 -7.86 11.33 6.56
CA LEU A 58 -7.34 11.61 7.90
C LEU A 58 -7.18 10.31 8.72
N LEU A 59 -8.11 9.37 8.56
CA LEU A 59 -8.04 8.06 9.21
C LEU A 59 -6.79 7.29 8.75
N ILE A 60 -6.53 7.25 7.45
CA ILE A 60 -5.32 6.61 6.89
C ILE A 60 -4.05 7.32 7.37
N ASN A 61 -4.05 8.65 7.42
CA ASN A 61 -2.92 9.41 7.97
C ASN A 61 -2.63 9.04 9.42
N ASP A 62 -3.66 8.98 10.26
CA ASP A 62 -3.51 8.66 11.68
C ASP A 62 -3.10 7.20 11.91
N MET A 63 -3.53 6.27 11.05
CA MET A 63 -3.04 4.90 11.06
C MET A 63 -1.54 4.86 10.73
N LEU A 64 -1.10 5.52 9.65
CA LEU A 64 0.32 5.56 9.30
C LEU A 64 1.17 6.32 10.32
N ALA A 65 0.58 7.29 11.03
CA ALA A 65 1.25 8.04 12.10
C ALA A 65 1.43 7.22 13.39
N ALA A 66 0.80 6.04 13.50
CA ALA A 66 1.09 5.09 14.58
C ALA A 66 2.51 4.48 14.47
N GLY A 67 3.17 4.63 13.32
CA GLY A 67 4.60 4.32 13.18
C GLY A 67 4.91 2.84 13.00
N LEU A 68 3.93 2.00 12.64
CA LEU A 68 4.18 0.60 12.32
C LEU A 68 4.98 0.49 11.02
N GLU A 69 5.96 -0.44 11.00
CA GLU A 69 6.88 -0.60 9.87
C GLU A 69 6.13 -1.05 8.61
N THR A 70 5.24 -2.04 8.72
CA THR A 70 4.44 -2.50 7.57
C THR A 70 2.97 -2.15 7.73
N ASN A 71 2.36 -1.68 6.64
CA ASN A 71 0.99 -1.17 6.66
C ASN A 71 0.20 -1.65 5.42
N GLY A 72 -0.99 -2.22 5.63
CA GLY A 72 -1.94 -2.63 4.60
C GLY A 72 -3.12 -1.64 4.49
N VAL A 73 -3.37 -1.13 3.28
CA VAL A 73 -4.50 -0.22 3.01
C VAL A 73 -5.33 -0.77 1.85
N LEU A 74 -6.45 -1.42 2.20
CA LEU A 74 -7.43 -1.90 1.24
C LEU A 74 -8.61 -0.94 1.19
N ILE A 75 -8.81 -0.35 0.01
CA ILE A 75 -9.91 0.60 -0.23
C ILE A 75 -10.53 0.32 -1.60
N PRO A 76 -11.87 0.32 -1.73
CA PRO A 76 -12.56 0.22 -3.01
C PRO A 76 -12.09 1.25 -4.03
N ARG A 77 -12.26 0.95 -5.32
CA ARG A 77 -11.99 1.89 -6.41
C ARG A 77 -12.71 3.24 -6.20
N GLN A 78 -12.14 4.31 -6.76
CA GLN A 78 -12.75 5.65 -6.74
C GLN A 78 -12.97 6.23 -5.32
N ALA A 79 -12.09 5.86 -4.38
CA ALA A 79 -12.08 6.39 -3.02
C ALA A 79 -10.87 7.29 -2.70
N GLY A 80 -10.05 7.65 -3.70
CA GLY A 80 -8.94 8.59 -3.51
C GLY A 80 -7.72 8.03 -2.78
N LYS A 81 -7.49 6.71 -2.86
CA LYS A 81 -6.33 6.02 -2.24
C LYS A 81 -4.99 6.62 -2.67
N THR A 82 -4.70 6.62 -3.98
CA THR A 82 -3.47 7.19 -4.55
C THR A 82 -3.28 8.65 -4.13
N LYS A 83 -4.31 9.50 -4.27
CA LYS A 83 -4.26 10.91 -3.82
C LYS A 83 -3.92 11.05 -2.33
N THR A 84 -4.47 10.19 -1.48
CA THR A 84 -4.21 10.22 -0.02
C THR A 84 -2.74 9.94 0.29
N LEU A 85 -2.16 8.92 -0.33
CA LEU A 85 -0.77 8.55 -0.09
C LEU A 85 0.19 9.56 -0.71
N THR A 86 -0.16 10.16 -1.85
CA THR A 86 0.60 11.29 -2.43
C THR A 86 0.62 12.48 -1.48
N ILE A 87 -0.52 12.85 -0.88
CA ILE A 87 -0.59 13.92 0.14
C ILE A 87 0.38 13.62 1.29
N ILE A 88 0.32 12.42 1.86
CA ILE A 88 1.15 12.02 3.00
C ILE A 88 2.65 12.05 2.62
N ALA A 89 3.02 11.47 1.48
CA ALA A 89 4.39 11.40 1.01
C ALA A 89 5.00 12.79 0.75
N LEU A 90 4.25 13.68 0.08
CA LEU A 90 4.71 15.05 -0.20
C LEU A 90 4.83 15.88 1.07
N GLY A 91 3.85 15.77 1.96
CA GLY A 91 3.85 16.47 3.25
C GLY A 91 5.05 16.10 4.12
N ARG A 92 5.34 14.80 4.24
CA ARG A 92 6.52 14.30 4.95
C ARG A 92 7.81 14.73 4.25
N CYS A 93 7.91 14.63 2.93
CA CYS A 93 9.07 15.12 2.18
C CYS A 93 9.33 16.61 2.41
N ALA A 94 8.29 17.44 2.44
CA ALA A 94 8.42 18.88 2.58
C ALA A 94 8.90 19.30 3.98
N LEU A 95 8.50 18.58 5.03
CA LEU A 95 8.75 18.99 6.41
C LEU A 95 9.86 18.21 7.12
N ARG A 96 10.11 16.94 6.77
CA ARG A 96 11.19 16.14 7.36
C ARG A 96 12.46 16.30 6.55
N GLU A 97 13.61 16.38 7.22
CA GLU A 97 14.90 16.45 6.54
C GLU A 97 15.28 15.10 5.91
N ARG A 98 15.75 15.13 4.66
CA ARG A 98 16.31 13.95 3.96
C ARG A 98 15.38 12.71 3.98
N TYR A 99 14.07 12.96 3.93
CA TYR A 99 13.03 11.95 3.89
C TYR A 99 12.88 11.43 2.45
N ASN A 100 13.18 10.16 2.26
CA ASN A 100 13.23 9.51 0.97
C ASN A 100 12.04 8.57 0.79
N VAL A 101 11.22 8.89 -0.21
CA VAL A 101 10.04 8.11 -0.58
C VAL A 101 10.27 7.41 -1.93
N GLY A 102 10.01 6.12 -1.97
CA GLY A 102 9.90 5.34 -3.20
C GLY A 102 8.48 4.86 -3.40
N MET A 103 7.89 5.08 -4.58
CA MET A 103 6.62 4.44 -4.94
C MET A 103 6.72 3.57 -6.18
N THR A 104 5.95 2.51 -6.20
CA THR A 104 5.73 1.71 -7.40
C THR A 104 4.30 1.20 -7.49
N ILE A 105 3.82 1.00 -8.71
CA ILE A 105 2.62 0.24 -9.00
C ILE A 105 3.07 -1.16 -9.39
N THR A 106 2.62 -2.18 -8.67
CA THR A 106 3.09 -3.56 -8.79
C THR A 106 2.78 -4.21 -10.15
N THR A 107 1.92 -3.62 -10.98
CA THR A 107 1.59 -4.15 -12.31
C THR A 107 2.71 -3.96 -13.34
N GLN A 108 2.90 -2.74 -13.85
CA GLN A 108 3.89 -2.44 -14.89
C GLN A 108 4.68 -1.17 -14.54
N ALA A 109 5.96 -1.16 -14.89
CA ALA A 109 6.85 0.00 -14.65
C ALA A 109 6.35 1.26 -15.36
N THR A 110 5.90 1.14 -16.61
CA THR A 110 5.36 2.25 -17.41
C THR A 110 4.19 2.94 -16.70
N LYS A 111 3.25 2.15 -16.16
CA LYS A 111 2.12 2.67 -15.38
C LYS A 111 2.57 3.42 -14.13
N THR A 112 3.62 2.95 -13.45
CA THR A 112 4.15 3.68 -12.28
C THR A 112 4.59 5.08 -12.67
N PHE A 113 5.36 5.19 -13.75
CA PHE A 113 5.90 6.47 -14.18
C PHE A 113 4.81 7.41 -14.71
N GLU A 114 3.87 6.88 -15.49
CA GLU A 114 2.70 7.63 -15.99
C GLU A 114 1.83 8.16 -14.83
N ILE A 115 1.52 7.32 -13.84
CA ILE A 115 0.74 7.74 -12.67
C ILE A 115 1.53 8.74 -11.82
N PHE A 116 2.83 8.54 -11.62
CA PHE A 116 3.64 9.51 -10.88
C PHE A 116 3.67 10.88 -11.57
N GLU A 117 3.82 10.89 -12.90
CA GLU A 117 3.82 12.10 -13.69
C GLU A 117 2.47 12.82 -13.58
N THR A 118 1.38 12.13 -13.86
CA THR A 118 0.03 12.71 -13.89
C THR A 118 -0.56 13.06 -12.53
N THR A 119 -0.22 12.31 -11.47
CA THR A 119 -0.82 12.48 -10.13
C THR A 119 0.10 13.14 -9.11
N VAL A 120 1.37 13.37 -9.46
CA VAL A 120 2.33 14.06 -8.59
C VAL A 120 2.90 15.27 -9.30
N ILE A 121 3.62 15.06 -10.40
CA ILE A 121 4.36 16.17 -11.04
C ILE A 121 3.39 17.17 -11.66
N ASP A 122 2.46 16.73 -12.52
CA ASP A 122 1.51 17.59 -13.21
C ASP A 122 0.62 18.36 -12.23
N GLU A 123 0.14 17.69 -11.17
CA GLU A 123 -0.67 18.35 -10.15
C GLU A 123 0.12 19.39 -9.35
N LEU A 124 1.39 19.10 -9.02
CA LEU A 124 2.25 20.06 -8.34
C LEU A 124 2.56 21.27 -9.22
N GLU A 125 2.86 21.06 -10.50
CA GLU A 125 3.15 22.13 -11.46
C GLU A 125 1.92 22.96 -11.81
N LEU A 126 0.73 22.38 -11.75
CA LEU A 126 -0.53 23.12 -11.86
C LEU A 126 -0.72 24.11 -10.70
N VAL A 127 -0.38 23.71 -9.48
CA VAL A 127 -0.52 24.55 -8.27
C VAL A 127 0.65 25.53 -8.13
N TRP A 128 1.84 25.12 -8.58
CA TRP A 128 3.10 25.87 -8.50
C TRP A 128 3.74 26.02 -9.89
N PRO A 129 3.15 26.85 -10.77
CA PRO A 129 3.56 26.94 -12.18
C PRO A 129 4.91 27.65 -12.37
N ASP A 130 5.28 28.54 -11.44
CA ASP A 130 6.55 29.25 -11.50
C ASP A 130 7.69 28.39 -10.95
N GLU A 131 8.61 27.99 -11.84
CA GLU A 131 9.71 27.11 -11.50
C GLU A 131 10.72 27.71 -10.53
N ASP A 132 10.86 29.04 -10.52
CA ASP A 132 11.85 29.74 -9.70
C ASP A 132 11.38 29.93 -8.26
N SER A 133 10.07 29.93 -8.03
CA SER A 133 9.47 30.13 -6.69
C SER A 133 8.85 28.88 -6.07
N ARG A 134 8.59 27.82 -6.86
CA ARG A 134 8.00 26.57 -6.33
C ARG A 134 8.91 25.90 -5.29
N PRO A 135 8.34 25.26 -4.25
CA PRO A 135 9.11 24.71 -3.12
C PRO A 135 9.80 23.36 -3.42
N PHE A 136 9.91 22.98 -4.69
CA PHE A 136 10.45 21.68 -5.12
C PHE A 136 11.07 21.76 -6.52
N LYS A 137 11.83 20.73 -6.90
CA LYS A 137 12.30 20.51 -8.28
C LYS A 137 11.73 19.21 -8.80
N SER A 138 11.07 19.24 -9.94
CA SER A 138 10.58 18.06 -10.65
C SER A 138 11.62 17.57 -11.65
N TYR A 139 11.64 16.25 -11.88
CA TYR A 139 12.52 15.60 -12.86
C TYR A 139 11.72 14.55 -13.63
N ARG A 140 11.72 14.63 -14.96
CA ARG A 140 10.95 13.75 -15.88
C ARG A 140 11.84 12.80 -16.70
N GLY A 141 12.94 12.31 -16.11
CA GLY A 141 13.82 11.37 -16.81
C GLY A 141 13.20 9.97 -16.92
N LYS A 142 13.34 9.31 -18.08
CA LYS A 142 12.84 7.94 -18.30
C LYS A 142 13.39 6.98 -17.25
N GLY A 143 12.53 6.47 -16.36
CA GLY A 143 12.92 5.56 -15.29
C GLY A 143 13.58 6.22 -14.07
N SER A 144 13.56 7.56 -14.01
CA SER A 144 14.18 8.35 -12.93
C SER A 144 13.29 9.51 -12.49
N GLN A 145 11.96 9.41 -12.69
CA GLN A 145 11.01 10.44 -12.29
C GLN A 145 11.02 10.65 -10.78
N HIS A 146 11.19 11.90 -10.36
CA HIS A 146 11.15 12.27 -8.94
C HIS A 146 10.89 13.76 -8.73
N VAL A 147 10.48 14.08 -7.51
CA VAL A 147 10.41 15.43 -6.95
C VAL A 147 11.46 15.54 -5.83
N ARG A 148 12.21 16.63 -5.80
CA ARG A 148 13.24 16.91 -4.79
C ARG A 148 12.92 18.21 -4.04
N PHE A 149 13.09 18.20 -2.72
CA PHE A 149 12.87 19.35 -1.86
C PHE A 149 14.21 19.98 -1.40
N PRO A 150 14.24 21.28 -1.05
CA PRO A 150 15.46 21.96 -0.58
C PRO A 150 16.10 21.34 0.67
N ASN A 151 15.29 20.71 1.53
CA ASN A 151 15.73 19.99 2.73
C ASN A 151 16.42 18.64 2.44
N GLY A 152 16.63 18.31 1.16
CA GLY A 152 17.27 17.07 0.72
C GLY A 152 16.33 15.87 0.57
N SER A 153 15.05 16.02 0.92
CA SER A 153 14.03 14.98 0.75
C SER A 153 13.72 14.72 -0.72
N ARG A 154 13.24 13.52 -1.02
CA ARG A 154 12.99 13.06 -2.38
C ARG A 154 11.78 12.13 -2.43
N PHE A 155 10.86 12.37 -3.36
CA PHE A 155 9.80 11.43 -3.70
C PHE A 155 10.03 10.91 -5.12
N SER A 156 10.21 9.60 -5.28
CA SER A 156 10.61 8.99 -6.55
C SER A 156 9.73 7.83 -6.96
N ALA A 157 9.47 7.72 -8.27
CA ALA A 157 8.86 6.56 -8.89
C ALA A 157 9.91 5.48 -9.16
N LYS A 158 9.53 4.21 -8.97
CA LYS A 158 10.40 3.05 -9.11
C LYS A 158 9.74 1.98 -9.96
N SER A 159 10.53 1.21 -10.70
CA SER A 159 10.00 0.02 -11.36
C SER A 159 9.64 -1.05 -10.30
N PRO A 160 8.62 -1.89 -10.54
CA PRO A 160 8.14 -2.86 -9.56
C PRO A 160 9.03 -4.12 -9.55
N LYS A 161 10.33 -3.90 -9.31
CA LYS A 161 11.40 -4.90 -9.23
C LYS A 161 12.27 -4.56 -8.02
N GLY A 162 12.68 -5.55 -7.24
CA GLY A 162 13.47 -5.32 -6.03
C GLY A 162 14.79 -4.57 -6.30
N SER A 163 15.44 -4.83 -7.44
CA SER A 163 16.68 -4.15 -7.83
C SER A 163 16.57 -2.62 -7.96
N SER A 164 15.36 -2.07 -8.19
CA SER A 164 15.15 -0.62 -8.28
C SER A 164 15.20 0.10 -6.92
N PHE A 165 15.02 -0.65 -5.83
CA PHE A 165 15.02 -0.15 -4.46
C PHE A 165 16.41 -0.26 -3.81
N ARG A 166 17.16 -1.36 -4.05
CA ARG A 166 18.42 -1.68 -3.35
C ARG A 166 19.52 -0.60 -3.40
N ALA A 167 19.44 0.36 -4.32
CA ALA A 167 20.45 1.42 -4.51
C ALA A 167 20.28 2.64 -3.59
N SER A 168 19.31 2.65 -2.67
CA SER A 168 19.04 3.81 -1.80
C SER A 168 18.43 3.40 -0.47
N SER A 169 18.55 4.26 0.55
CA SER A 169 17.79 4.15 1.80
C SER A 169 16.46 4.89 1.68
N TYR A 170 15.37 4.30 2.16
CA TYR A 170 14.05 4.93 2.15
C TYR A 170 13.49 5.05 3.57
N ASP A 171 12.76 6.12 3.81
CA ASP A 171 11.98 6.34 5.02
C ASP A 171 10.50 5.96 4.78
N LEU A 172 10.08 5.84 3.51
CA LEU A 172 8.79 5.30 3.12
C LEU A 172 8.89 4.61 1.75
N VAL A 173 8.42 3.37 1.67
CA VAL A 173 8.14 2.71 0.40
C VAL A 173 6.66 2.42 0.26
N TRP A 174 6.08 2.85 -0.85
CA TRP A 174 4.67 2.69 -1.17
C TRP A 174 4.49 1.77 -2.38
N LEU A 175 3.86 0.62 -2.15
CA LEU A 175 3.51 -0.37 -3.18
C LEU A 175 2.02 -0.26 -3.49
N ASP A 176 1.66 0.43 -4.57
CA ASP A 176 0.27 0.55 -5.03
C ASP A 176 -0.13 -0.63 -5.93
N GLU A 177 -1.42 -0.90 -5.95
CA GLU A 177 -2.06 -2.09 -6.54
C GLU A 177 -1.44 -3.41 -6.05
N GLY A 178 -1.07 -3.51 -4.77
CA GLY A 178 -0.54 -4.73 -4.15
C GLY A 178 -1.44 -5.97 -4.33
N GLY A 179 -2.74 -5.75 -4.62
CA GLY A 179 -3.71 -6.69 -5.19
C GLY A 179 -3.18 -7.59 -6.30
N GLU A 180 -2.40 -6.99 -7.20
CA GLU A 180 -2.00 -7.52 -8.51
C GLU A 180 -0.57 -8.11 -8.52
N ALA A 181 0.17 -8.00 -7.42
CA ALA A 181 1.54 -8.52 -7.35
C ALA A 181 1.53 -10.05 -7.38
N SER A 182 2.40 -10.66 -8.20
CA SER A 182 2.61 -12.12 -8.14
C SER A 182 3.33 -12.52 -6.85
N PRO A 183 3.26 -13.78 -6.41
CA PRO A 183 4.00 -14.25 -5.24
C PRO A 183 5.52 -14.02 -5.35
N GLU A 184 6.10 -14.28 -6.53
CA GLU A 184 7.53 -14.11 -6.78
C GLU A 184 7.92 -12.63 -6.70
N GLN A 185 7.09 -11.75 -7.26
CA GLN A 185 7.28 -10.32 -7.19
C GLN A 185 7.16 -9.80 -5.76
N ALA A 186 6.21 -10.31 -4.97
CA ALA A 186 6.04 -9.96 -3.57
C ALA A 186 7.28 -10.31 -2.75
N VAL A 187 7.85 -11.50 -2.96
CA VAL A 187 9.09 -11.95 -2.30
C VAL A 187 10.27 -11.06 -2.69
N ASP A 188 10.48 -10.79 -3.98
CA ASP A 188 11.58 -9.95 -4.46
C ASP A 188 11.49 -8.51 -3.92
N LEU A 189 10.29 -7.92 -3.97
CA LEU A 189 10.06 -6.56 -3.48
C LEU A 189 10.31 -6.46 -1.97
N ARG A 190 9.73 -7.34 -1.14
CA ARG A 190 9.94 -7.29 0.32
C ARG A 190 11.40 -7.48 0.69
N ALA A 191 12.06 -8.48 0.11
CA ALA A 191 13.48 -8.74 0.38
C ALA A 191 14.37 -7.56 0.02
N ALA A 192 14.05 -6.84 -1.05
CA ALA A 192 14.76 -5.62 -1.43
C ALA A 192 14.42 -4.45 -0.51
N ILE A 193 13.15 -4.22 -0.19
CA ILE A 193 12.70 -3.04 0.54
C ILE A 193 13.13 -3.06 2.00
N TYR A 194 12.97 -4.18 2.71
CA TYR A 194 13.38 -4.25 4.12
C TYR A 194 14.88 -3.97 4.29
N SER A 195 15.73 -4.41 3.36
CA SER A 195 17.16 -4.06 3.39
C SER A 195 17.47 -2.57 3.27
N THR A 196 16.52 -1.75 2.77
CA THR A 196 16.68 -0.30 2.69
C THR A 196 16.31 0.44 3.98
N PHE A 197 15.74 -0.28 4.95
CA PHE A 197 15.23 0.26 6.21
C PHE A 197 16.22 0.11 7.38
N ASP A 198 17.24 -0.75 7.26
CA ASP A 198 18.20 -1.07 8.34
C ASP A 198 18.85 0.15 9.00
N THR A 199 19.02 1.26 8.26
CA THR A 199 19.61 2.51 8.77
C THR A 199 18.58 3.61 9.02
N ARG A 200 17.29 3.29 9.02
CA ARG A 200 16.13 4.19 9.04
C ARG A 200 15.09 3.67 10.05
N PRO A 201 15.23 4.01 11.35
CA PRO A 201 14.46 3.38 12.43
C PRO A 201 12.94 3.58 12.32
N ASP A 202 12.49 4.64 11.63
CA ASP A 202 11.07 4.96 11.44
C ASP A 202 10.60 4.70 10.01
N ALA A 203 11.30 3.85 9.26
CA ALA A 203 10.95 3.54 7.89
C ALA A 203 9.63 2.74 7.81
N GLN A 204 8.84 3.01 6.78
CA GLN A 204 7.56 2.33 6.58
C GLN A 204 7.44 1.73 5.18
N LEU A 205 6.95 0.50 5.11
CA LEU A 205 6.36 -0.11 3.93
C LEU A 205 4.83 0.06 4.00
N VAL A 206 4.25 0.63 2.94
CA VAL A 206 2.81 0.77 2.79
C VAL A 206 2.35 0.06 1.53
N VAL A 207 1.54 -0.98 1.68
CA VAL A 207 0.96 -1.75 0.58
C VAL A 207 -0.49 -1.34 0.42
N THR A 208 -0.86 -0.84 -0.76
CA THR A 208 -2.22 -0.34 -1.03
C THR A 208 -2.83 -1.01 -2.24
N GLY A 209 -4.14 -1.21 -2.28
CA GLY A 209 -4.77 -1.88 -3.43
C GLY A 209 -6.25 -2.15 -3.23
N THR A 210 -6.82 -2.79 -4.25
CA THR A 210 -8.03 -3.61 -4.11
C THR A 210 -7.64 -5.06 -3.82
N ALA A 211 -8.61 -5.92 -3.52
CA ALA A 211 -8.31 -7.31 -3.19
C ALA A 211 -7.67 -8.05 -4.37
N GLY A 212 -6.86 -9.06 -4.06
CA GLY A 212 -6.24 -9.94 -5.06
C GLY A 212 -7.09 -11.15 -5.43
N THR A 213 -6.66 -11.88 -6.45
CA THR A 213 -7.28 -13.15 -6.88
C THR A 213 -6.78 -14.37 -6.11
N PHE A 214 -5.88 -14.18 -5.15
CA PHE A 214 -5.35 -15.22 -4.27
C PHE A 214 -4.93 -14.59 -2.93
N ARG A 215 -4.76 -15.43 -1.90
CA ARG A 215 -4.39 -15.01 -0.54
C ARG A 215 -2.93 -15.33 -0.20
N LYS A 216 -2.54 -16.60 -0.36
CA LYS A 216 -1.20 -17.09 0.00
C LYS A 216 -0.12 -16.46 -0.88
N GLY A 217 0.90 -15.85 -0.28
CA GLY A 217 1.98 -15.17 -1.00
C GLY A 217 1.56 -13.82 -1.59
N GLN A 218 0.34 -13.35 -1.31
CA GLN A 218 -0.18 -12.12 -1.88
C GLN A 218 0.24 -10.94 -1.00
N LEU A 219 0.87 -9.95 -1.64
CA LEU A 219 1.54 -8.83 -0.97
C LEU A 219 0.64 -8.01 -0.03
N LEU A 220 -0.54 -7.61 -0.51
CA LEU A 220 -1.54 -6.84 0.22
C LEU A 220 -2.29 -7.68 1.26
N PHE A 221 -2.67 -8.92 0.94
CA PHE A 221 -3.38 -9.81 1.85
C PHE A 221 -2.53 -10.03 3.11
N GLU A 222 -1.28 -10.42 2.95
CA GLU A 222 -0.38 -10.65 4.08
C GLU A 222 -0.09 -9.36 4.87
N ALA A 223 -0.06 -8.19 4.21
CA ALA A 223 0.05 -6.92 4.90
C ALA A 223 -1.18 -6.58 5.77
N LEU A 224 -2.37 -7.09 5.40
CA LEU A 224 -3.63 -6.86 6.11
C LEU A 224 -3.88 -7.84 7.27
N GLU A 225 -3.31 -9.05 7.22
CA GLU A 225 -3.63 -10.14 8.15
C GLU A 225 -2.63 -10.30 9.30
N ASP A 226 -1.43 -9.71 9.21
CA ASP A 226 -0.45 -9.74 10.29
C ASP A 226 -0.84 -8.75 11.41
N GLU A 227 -0.97 -9.24 12.63
CA GLU A 227 -1.37 -8.45 13.81
C GLU A 227 -0.37 -7.34 14.16
N GLY A 228 0.89 -7.45 13.72
CA GLY A 228 1.92 -6.43 13.91
C GLY A 228 1.83 -5.24 12.95
N ASN A 229 0.97 -5.32 11.93
CA ASN A 229 0.89 -4.32 10.86
C ASN A 229 -0.16 -3.24 11.12
N GLY A 230 0.07 -2.06 10.54
CA GLY A 230 -0.96 -1.03 10.43
C GLY A 230 -1.99 -1.43 9.38
N VAL A 231 -3.27 -1.33 9.70
CA VAL A 231 -4.35 -1.79 8.81
C VAL A 231 -5.43 -0.73 8.67
N VAL A 232 -5.86 -0.50 7.42
CA VAL A 232 -7.16 0.08 7.11
C VAL A 232 -7.81 -0.77 6.02
N ARG A 233 -8.92 -1.43 6.34
CA ARG A 233 -9.61 -2.35 5.44
C ARG A 233 -11.07 -1.93 5.25
N TYR A 234 -11.37 -1.34 4.10
CA TYR A 234 -12.75 -1.13 3.64
C TYR A 234 -13.15 -2.28 2.72
N ALA A 235 -13.77 -3.32 3.27
CA ALA A 235 -14.19 -4.50 2.54
C ALA A 235 -15.56 -4.96 3.03
N PHE A 236 -16.27 -5.74 2.23
CA PHE A 236 -17.45 -6.47 2.68
C PHE A 236 -17.06 -7.47 3.78
N PRO A 237 -17.99 -7.84 4.67
CA PRO A 237 -17.77 -8.91 5.64
C PRO A 237 -17.28 -10.21 4.99
N GLU A 238 -16.41 -10.96 5.66
CA GLU A 238 -15.80 -12.18 5.11
C GLU A 238 -16.77 -13.35 4.93
N ASP A 239 -17.89 -13.30 5.65
CA ASP A 239 -18.97 -14.28 5.67
C ASP A 239 -20.06 -13.99 4.63
N VAL A 240 -19.92 -12.91 3.84
CA VAL A 240 -20.86 -12.61 2.75
C VAL A 240 -20.91 -13.76 1.74
N THR A 241 -22.12 -14.17 1.39
CA THR A 241 -22.38 -15.34 0.54
C THR A 241 -22.49 -14.97 -0.94
N ALA A 242 -22.40 -15.97 -1.83
CA ALA A 242 -22.62 -15.76 -3.26
C ALA A 242 -24.04 -15.25 -3.56
N ASP A 243 -25.05 -15.74 -2.83
CA ASP A 243 -26.45 -15.34 -2.99
C ASP A 243 -26.67 -13.87 -2.61
N GLU A 244 -26.00 -13.40 -1.55
CA GLU A 244 -26.01 -11.99 -1.17
C GLU A 244 -25.33 -11.07 -2.19
N LEU A 245 -24.39 -11.61 -2.97
CA LEU A 245 -23.70 -10.88 -4.04
C LEU A 245 -24.36 -11.00 -5.41
N ALA A 246 -25.41 -11.84 -5.54
CA ALA A 246 -26.00 -12.18 -6.82
C ALA A 246 -26.76 -11.02 -7.48
N ALA A 247 -27.31 -10.10 -6.68
CA ALA A 247 -28.06 -8.95 -7.18
C ALA A 247 -27.74 -7.65 -6.43
N TRP A 248 -27.96 -6.52 -7.12
CA TRP A 248 -27.73 -5.19 -6.59
C TRP A 248 -28.63 -4.89 -5.39
N GLU A 249 -29.91 -5.22 -5.54
CA GLU A 249 -30.96 -5.18 -4.53
C GLU A 249 -31.74 -6.50 -4.63
N PRO A 250 -32.53 -6.88 -3.59
CA PRO A 250 -33.30 -8.12 -3.63
C PRO A 250 -34.26 -8.15 -4.82
N THR A 251 -34.31 -9.29 -5.51
CA THR A 251 -35.26 -9.57 -6.59
C THR A 251 -35.99 -10.89 -6.33
N GLU A 252 -37.01 -11.22 -7.12
CA GLU A 252 -37.68 -12.52 -7.04
C GLU A 252 -36.71 -13.69 -7.32
N GLU A 253 -35.80 -13.53 -8.29
CA GLU A 253 -34.76 -14.51 -8.64
C GLU A 253 -33.65 -14.59 -7.57
N PHE A 254 -33.31 -13.45 -6.96
CA PHE A 254 -32.23 -13.33 -5.97
C PHE A 254 -32.75 -12.63 -4.70
N PRO A 255 -33.55 -13.31 -3.86
CA PRO A 255 -34.21 -12.69 -2.71
C PRO A 255 -33.23 -12.23 -1.61
N TYR A 256 -31.99 -12.74 -1.62
CA TYR A 256 -30.95 -12.35 -0.66
C TYR A 256 -29.96 -11.32 -1.20
N GLY A 257 -30.05 -10.95 -2.48
CA GLY A 257 -29.11 -10.03 -3.11
C GLY A 257 -29.11 -8.65 -2.43
N ARG A 258 -27.95 -8.17 -1.99
CA ARG A 258 -27.84 -6.95 -1.15
C ARG A 258 -26.57 -6.15 -1.40
N VAL A 259 -26.02 -6.22 -2.61
CA VAL A 259 -24.74 -5.55 -2.95
C VAL A 259 -24.78 -4.04 -2.73
N LYS A 260 -25.91 -3.37 -2.99
CA LYS A 260 -26.09 -1.93 -2.74
C LYS A 260 -25.91 -1.59 -1.26
N GLU A 261 -26.52 -2.37 -0.37
CA GLU A 261 -26.44 -2.18 1.07
C GLU A 261 -24.98 -2.32 1.54
N LEU A 262 -24.31 -3.41 1.17
CA LEU A 262 -22.92 -3.67 1.50
C LEU A 262 -21.98 -2.57 0.96
N THR A 263 -22.23 -2.11 -0.26
CA THR A 263 -21.48 -1.02 -0.90
C THR A 263 -21.64 0.29 -0.12
N LEU A 264 -22.86 0.65 0.28
CA LEU A 264 -23.10 1.88 1.06
C LEU A 264 -22.46 1.80 2.45
N ALA A 265 -22.45 0.62 3.07
CA ALA A 265 -21.85 0.39 4.37
C ALA A 265 -20.33 0.49 4.36
N MET A 266 -19.65 0.17 3.24
CA MET A 266 -18.20 0.02 3.22
C MET A 266 -17.44 0.90 2.22
N HIS A 267 -18.10 1.63 1.31
CA HIS A 267 -17.42 2.42 0.27
C HIS A 267 -17.17 3.89 0.67
N PRO A 268 -15.98 4.27 1.19
CA PRO A 268 -15.73 5.62 1.68
C PRO A 268 -15.84 6.70 0.59
N GLY A 269 -15.55 6.35 -0.67
CA GLY A 269 -15.74 7.24 -1.82
C GLY A 269 -17.18 7.73 -2.01
N ILE A 270 -18.20 6.92 -1.71
CA ILE A 270 -19.61 7.34 -1.77
C ILE A 270 -19.91 8.25 -0.58
N SER A 271 -19.56 7.82 0.64
CA SER A 271 -19.82 8.59 1.87
C SER A 271 -19.19 10.00 1.87
N SER A 272 -18.08 10.17 1.14
CA SER A 272 -17.32 11.42 1.07
C SER A 272 -17.59 12.24 -0.20
N GLY A 273 -18.48 11.76 -1.07
CA GLY A 273 -18.87 12.41 -2.32
C GLY A 273 -17.80 12.42 -3.42
N LEU A 274 -16.84 11.48 -3.39
CA LEU A 274 -15.86 11.28 -4.47
C LEU A 274 -16.48 10.51 -5.65
N THR A 275 -17.46 9.66 -5.38
CA THR A 275 -18.27 8.98 -6.38
C THR A 275 -19.73 8.92 -5.91
N THR A 276 -20.63 8.43 -6.76
CA THR A 276 -22.05 8.28 -6.42
C THR A 276 -22.47 6.82 -6.49
N ILE A 277 -23.52 6.45 -5.76
CA ILE A 277 -24.02 5.08 -5.73
C ILE A 277 -24.52 4.63 -7.11
N GLU A 278 -25.04 5.53 -7.93
CA GLU A 278 -25.51 5.25 -9.29
C GLU A 278 -24.35 4.90 -10.23
N LYS A 279 -23.19 5.59 -10.07
CA LYS A 279 -21.98 5.25 -10.83
C LYS A 279 -21.47 3.86 -10.43
N VAL A 280 -21.49 3.54 -9.13
CA VAL A 280 -21.06 2.22 -8.65
C VAL A 280 -22.03 1.11 -9.09
N ALA A 281 -23.34 1.36 -9.09
CA ALA A 281 -24.35 0.42 -9.60
C ALA A 281 -24.10 0.05 -11.06
N LYS A 282 -23.75 1.02 -11.92
CA LYS A 282 -23.36 0.75 -13.31
C LYS A 282 -22.11 -0.14 -13.41
N ARG A 283 -21.19 -0.05 -12.46
CA ARG A 283 -19.98 -0.88 -12.40
C ARG A 283 -20.28 -2.29 -11.90
N PHE A 284 -21.25 -2.47 -11.01
CA PHE A 284 -21.74 -3.80 -10.63
C PHE A 284 -22.19 -4.59 -11.85
N VAL A 285 -23.03 -4.00 -12.69
CA VAL A 285 -23.50 -4.63 -13.95
C VAL A 285 -22.34 -4.93 -14.90
N ALA A 286 -21.40 -3.99 -15.04
CA ALA A 286 -20.30 -4.12 -16.00
C ALA A 286 -19.22 -5.12 -15.59
N LEU A 287 -18.90 -5.22 -14.29
CA LEU A 287 -17.78 -5.99 -13.78
C LEU A 287 -18.17 -7.40 -13.32
N LYS A 288 -19.46 -7.64 -13.02
CA LYS A 288 -19.96 -8.94 -12.54
C LYS A 288 -19.10 -9.49 -11.40
N GLU A 289 -18.51 -10.67 -11.57
CA GLU A 289 -17.65 -11.34 -10.59
C GLU A 289 -16.47 -10.49 -10.11
N ARG A 290 -15.93 -9.60 -10.96
CA ARG A 290 -14.83 -8.70 -10.58
C ARG A 290 -15.27 -7.59 -9.61
N PHE A 291 -16.57 -7.32 -9.49
CA PHE A 291 -17.08 -6.30 -8.56
C PHE A 291 -16.75 -6.65 -7.11
N ALA A 292 -16.91 -7.91 -6.71
CA ALA A 292 -16.58 -8.38 -5.37
C ALA A 292 -15.13 -8.09 -4.98
N VAL A 293 -14.21 -8.21 -5.94
CA VAL A 293 -12.77 -7.95 -5.75
C VAL A 293 -12.48 -6.45 -5.70
N GLU A 294 -12.96 -5.71 -6.69
CA GLU A 294 -12.58 -4.29 -6.92
C GLU A 294 -13.35 -3.28 -6.05
N TYR A 295 -14.59 -3.60 -5.73
CA TYR A 295 -15.50 -2.74 -4.94
C TYR A 295 -15.85 -3.37 -3.59
N GLY A 296 -15.91 -4.70 -3.51
CA GLY A 296 -16.20 -5.43 -2.27
C GLY A 296 -14.97 -5.76 -1.42
N GLY A 297 -13.75 -5.65 -1.97
CA GLY A 297 -12.55 -5.99 -1.20
C GLY A 297 -12.44 -7.47 -0.82
N ILE A 298 -13.13 -8.35 -1.55
CA ILE A 298 -13.14 -9.79 -1.30
C ILE A 298 -11.98 -10.44 -2.05
N PHE A 299 -11.05 -11.03 -1.30
CA PHE A 299 -10.01 -11.87 -1.88
C PHE A 299 -10.63 -13.17 -2.37
N VAL A 300 -10.40 -13.51 -3.64
CA VAL A 300 -10.86 -14.78 -4.19
C VAL A 300 -10.23 -15.92 -3.38
N ARG A 301 -11.06 -16.76 -2.76
CA ARG A 301 -10.58 -17.99 -2.14
C ARG A 301 -9.97 -18.83 -3.26
N ALA A 302 -8.76 -19.34 -3.06
CA ALA A 302 -8.20 -20.33 -3.97
C ALA A 302 -9.29 -21.38 -4.17
N LYS A 303 -9.67 -21.67 -5.43
CA LYS A 303 -10.53 -22.82 -5.69
C LYS A 303 -9.83 -23.99 -5.02
N GLU A 304 -10.39 -24.52 -3.94
CA GLU A 304 -9.98 -25.84 -3.50
C GLU A 304 -10.05 -26.72 -4.75
N PRO A 305 -9.00 -27.50 -5.06
CA PRO A 305 -9.04 -28.37 -6.23
C PRO A 305 -10.33 -29.14 -6.10
N SER A 306 -11.28 -28.86 -7.01
CA SER A 306 -12.61 -29.43 -6.91
C SER A 306 -12.39 -30.92 -6.93
N THR A 307 -12.52 -31.56 -5.77
CA THR A 307 -12.47 -33.02 -5.71
C THR A 307 -13.55 -33.41 -6.70
N PRO A 308 -13.21 -34.13 -7.79
CA PRO A 308 -14.21 -34.46 -8.79
C PRO A 308 -15.35 -35.07 -8.01
N ARG A 309 -16.54 -34.44 -8.04
CA ARG A 309 -17.73 -35.04 -7.47
C ARG A 309 -17.76 -36.41 -8.12
N ARG A 310 -17.50 -37.47 -7.34
CA ARG A 310 -17.60 -38.84 -7.83
C ARG A 310 -18.97 -38.91 -8.46
N GLY A 311 -19.00 -38.90 -9.79
CA GLY A 311 -20.21 -39.19 -10.51
C GLY A 311 -20.69 -40.50 -9.93
N THR A 312 -21.93 -40.52 -9.46
CA THR A 312 -22.67 -41.74 -9.23
C THR A 312 -22.68 -42.49 -10.56
N THR A 313 -21.63 -43.28 -10.80
CA THR A 313 -21.62 -44.31 -11.83
C THR A 313 -22.67 -45.31 -11.39
N PRO A 314 -23.69 -45.61 -12.20
CA PRO A 314 -24.63 -46.67 -11.87
C PRO A 314 -23.82 -47.96 -11.74
N ALA A 315 -24.00 -48.65 -10.62
CA ALA A 315 -23.32 -49.89 -10.31
C ALA A 315 -23.53 -50.89 -11.45
N ARG A 316 -22.48 -51.13 -12.23
CA ARG A 316 -22.44 -52.25 -13.17
C ARG A 316 -21.54 -53.31 -12.56
N THR A 317 -22.22 -54.33 -12.03
CA THR A 317 -21.70 -55.62 -11.58
C THR A 317 -20.89 -56.28 -12.69
N SER A 318 -19.60 -56.53 -12.45
CA SER A 318 -18.90 -57.78 -12.81
C SER A 318 -17.42 -57.69 -12.44
N LEU A 319 -17.03 -58.49 -11.44
CA LEU A 319 -15.71 -59.12 -11.37
C LEU A 319 -15.84 -60.54 -11.94
N PRO A 320 -14.76 -61.31 -12.16
CA PRO A 320 -13.33 -60.97 -12.29
C PRO A 320 -12.67 -61.63 -13.52
N ARG A 321 -11.40 -61.32 -13.79
CA ARG A 321 -10.37 -62.31 -14.19
C ARG A 321 -8.97 -61.69 -14.17
N CYS A 322 -8.14 -62.17 -13.23
CA CYS A 322 -6.69 -62.32 -13.38
C CYS A 322 -6.43 -63.67 -14.08
N PRO A 323 -5.20 -64.09 -14.48
CA PRO A 323 -3.84 -63.49 -14.38
C PRO A 323 -3.08 -63.66 -15.75
N PRO A 324 -1.74 -63.83 -15.91
CA PRO A 324 -0.58 -63.74 -15.00
C PRO A 324 0.70 -63.03 -15.53
N THR A 325 1.61 -62.72 -14.57
CA THR A 325 3.09 -62.74 -14.61
C THR A 325 3.89 -62.04 -15.72
N SER A 326 4.84 -61.18 -15.35
CA SER A 326 6.29 -61.52 -15.27
C SER A 326 7.22 -60.29 -15.29
N HIS A 327 8.23 -60.31 -14.42
CA HIS A 327 9.51 -59.55 -14.43
C HIS A 327 9.40 -58.00 -14.47
N TRP A 328 10.24 -57.16 -13.85
CA TRP A 328 11.69 -57.11 -13.74
C TRP A 328 12.12 -56.45 -12.41
N GLU A 329 13.29 -56.88 -11.96
CA GLU A 329 14.02 -56.49 -10.77
C GLU A 329 14.71 -55.12 -10.89
N SER A 330 15.03 -54.58 -9.71
CA SER A 330 16.28 -53.87 -9.37
C SER A 330 16.55 -52.46 -9.92
N CYS A 331 16.59 -51.49 -9.02
CA CYS A 331 17.82 -50.74 -8.69
C CYS A 331 17.65 -50.01 -7.35
N ARG A 332 18.42 -50.46 -6.34
CA ARG A 332 18.64 -49.76 -5.06
C ARG A 332 19.90 -48.87 -5.16
N PRO A 333 20.06 -47.89 -4.25
CA PRO A 333 21.05 -46.81 -4.37
C PRO A 333 22.43 -47.21 -3.82
N SER A 334 23.47 -46.47 -4.20
CA SER A 334 24.80 -46.59 -3.59
C SER A 334 25.28 -45.23 -3.04
N PRO A 335 25.74 -45.15 -1.77
CA PRO A 335 26.33 -43.98 -1.14
C PRO A 335 27.86 -44.09 -0.96
N ALA A 336 28.58 -42.97 -0.95
CA ALA A 336 29.95 -42.76 -0.41
C ALA A 336 30.52 -41.44 -1.01
N ALA A 337 31.39 -40.64 -0.42
CA ALA A 337 32.06 -40.61 0.89
C ALA A 337 32.73 -39.23 1.04
N LEU A 338 32.97 -38.82 2.29
CA LEU A 338 33.91 -37.76 2.69
C LEU A 338 35.37 -38.19 2.40
N PRO A 339 36.34 -37.25 2.43
CA PRO A 339 37.21 -37.24 3.62
C PRO A 339 37.68 -35.86 4.11
N LEU A 340 38.13 -35.90 5.37
CA LEU A 340 38.78 -34.89 6.21
C LEU A 340 40.17 -34.45 5.72
N SER A 341 40.60 -33.24 6.09
CA SER A 341 41.89 -32.99 6.77
C SER A 341 42.01 -31.54 7.28
N SER A 342 42.71 -31.40 8.42
CA SER A 342 42.82 -30.24 9.33
C SER A 342 44.17 -29.49 9.12
N PRO A 343 44.80 -28.81 10.11
CA PRO A 343 44.48 -27.58 10.87
C PRO A 343 45.65 -26.54 10.89
N ARG A 344 45.52 -25.49 11.75
CA ARG A 344 46.53 -24.52 12.30
C ARG A 344 46.62 -23.18 11.54
N GLY A 345 46.78 -22.01 12.17
CA GLY A 345 47.18 -21.69 13.54
C GLY A 345 46.88 -20.25 13.98
N ALA A 346 47.30 -19.96 15.20
CA ALA A 346 47.04 -18.76 16.02
C ALA A 346 47.79 -17.50 15.57
N THR A 347 47.32 -16.29 15.97
CA THR A 347 47.99 -15.40 16.96
C THR A 347 47.28 -14.05 17.15
N ARG A 348 47.42 -13.53 18.39
CA ARG A 348 46.99 -12.22 18.91
C ARG A 348 47.73 -11.06 18.23
N THR A 349 47.08 -9.89 18.11
CA THR A 349 47.60 -8.55 18.48
C THR A 349 46.47 -7.51 18.31
N ALA A 350 45.99 -6.89 19.39
CA ALA A 350 46.38 -5.55 19.87
C ALA A 350 45.44 -4.43 19.36
N ARG A 351 44.68 -3.86 20.31
CA ARG A 351 43.95 -2.58 20.17
C ARG A 351 44.95 -1.42 20.14
N PRO A 352 44.67 -0.36 19.38
CA PRO A 352 45.02 0.98 19.77
C PRO A 352 43.77 1.80 20.09
N THR A 353 43.76 2.35 21.30
CA THR A 353 42.92 3.47 21.73
C THR A 353 43.38 4.74 21.00
N GLY A 354 42.56 5.21 20.07
CA GLY A 354 42.73 6.51 19.41
C GLY A 354 41.70 7.50 19.90
N THR A 355 42.10 8.38 20.81
CA THR A 355 41.43 9.63 21.15
C THR A 355 41.44 10.56 19.94
N CYS A 356 40.28 11.04 19.47
CA CYS A 356 40.21 12.08 18.46
C CYS A 356 39.17 13.15 18.82
N SER A 357 39.72 14.30 19.23
CA SER A 357 39.22 15.68 19.15
C SER A 357 37.72 15.93 18.96
N THR A 358 37.11 16.49 20.00
CA THR A 358 35.97 17.41 19.94
C THR A 358 36.28 18.60 19.02
N THR A 359 35.67 18.63 17.84
CA THR A 359 35.54 19.86 17.04
C THR A 359 34.14 20.42 17.26
N ALA A 360 34.10 21.62 17.83
CA ALA A 360 32.90 22.41 18.02
C ALA A 360 32.20 22.63 16.67
N ARG A 361 30.99 22.08 16.54
CA ARG A 361 30.13 22.31 15.39
C ARG A 361 29.29 23.55 15.67
N ALA A 362 29.57 24.61 14.94
CA ALA A 362 28.77 25.83 14.94
C ALA A 362 27.29 25.50 14.74
N GLN A 363 26.46 25.94 15.69
CA GLN A 363 25.01 26.01 15.55
C GLN A 363 24.69 26.94 14.38
N ARG A 364 24.39 26.38 13.20
CA ARG A 364 23.78 27.14 12.12
C ARG A 364 22.31 27.32 12.50
N GLY A 365 21.90 28.57 12.62
CA GLY A 365 20.53 28.95 12.92
C GLY A 365 19.55 28.29 11.96
N TRP A 366 18.41 27.89 12.51
CA TRP A 366 17.27 27.36 11.78
C TRP A 366 16.82 28.37 10.72
N PRO A 367 16.43 27.94 9.50
CA PRO A 367 15.76 28.83 8.57
C PRO A 367 14.45 29.33 9.18
N ARG A 368 14.18 30.62 9.03
CA ARG A 368 12.92 31.26 9.46
C ARG A 368 11.72 30.53 8.84
N PRO A 369 10.56 30.49 9.53
CA PRO A 369 9.33 29.98 8.93
C PRO A 369 9.03 30.72 7.62
N TRP A 370 8.62 29.95 6.60
CA TRP A 370 8.24 30.45 5.30
C TRP A 370 7.16 31.53 5.42
N PRO A 371 7.20 32.60 4.60
CA PRO A 371 6.14 33.60 4.59
C PRO A 371 4.81 32.93 4.23
N SER A 372 3.80 33.19 5.06
CA SER A 372 2.41 32.82 4.81
C SER A 372 1.95 33.41 3.47
N SER A 373 1.52 32.51 2.56
CA SER A 373 0.76 32.67 1.31
C SER A 373 0.80 34.00 0.52
N PRO A 374 0.93 33.96 -0.82
CA PRO A 374 0.60 35.11 -1.65
C PRO A 374 -0.90 35.38 -1.55
N ALA A 375 -1.24 36.67 -1.38
CA ALA A 375 -2.60 37.17 -1.32
C ALA A 375 -3.41 36.67 -2.53
N ALA A 376 -4.64 36.24 -2.26
CA ALA A 376 -5.63 35.92 -3.29
C ALA A 376 -5.77 37.11 -4.25
N MET A 377 -5.44 36.91 -5.53
CA MET A 377 -5.87 37.81 -6.59
C MET A 377 -7.36 37.54 -6.83
N THR A 378 -8.16 38.57 -6.54
CA THR A 378 -9.59 38.71 -6.87
C THR A 378 -9.82 38.79 -8.36
#